data_AF-A0A8J4MPK6-F1
#
_entry.id   AF-A0A8J4MPK6-F1
#
_cell.length_a   1.000
_cell.length_b   1.000
_cell.length_c   1.000
_cell.angle_alpha   90.00
_cell.angle_beta   90.00
_cell.angle_gamma   90.00
#
_symmetry.space_group_name_H-M   'P 1'
#
loop_
_entity.id
_entity.type
_entity.pdbx_description
1 polymer ?
#
loop_
_entity_poly.entity_id
_entity_poly.type
_entity_poly.pdbx_seq_one_letter_code
_entity_poly.pdbx_strand_id
1 'polypeptide(L)'
;AMLSLVSSQVQAEPPQTLSQASAEHGSHEDEEAEVQQKQRTPLKKLEPSVPVAPLDEEEGDTCAICFEQWTNAGDHRLSALRCGHLFGYTCIERWLKGQAGKCPQCNKKAKRSDIVVLYARTLKALDTSEQERMKSSLEKEQKLRRQAELESAQSRLQLQVLTDECSKLRKQVQELKALVAQHNASASQQPGSSHACLPGSLPSSQSQRKYHLEKVFVVSQTGNCRVMAYCDSLSCLVVSQPSPQSTFVPGCGVKMMSVANLKSCQYIPIHSKQIRGLAFGRRADGLLLSAALDNTLKLTSLATNTVVQTYNAGRPVWSCCWCLDDTNYIYAGLVNGSIMIYDLRDTNSHVQELVPQKSRCPMVSLSYLPRMASASLPYGGVLAGTLEGACFWEQKAGNSYQPHHLPLEPGGCIDIQTEISTRRCLATYRPSKNNPCVRCVMMELTCRPLTEASEDVVCSSNPVQTFSAGPTCKLLTKNAIFQSPDEDGSVFVCAGDEASNSALLWDAGSGSLLQKLQADLPVLDICPLEVNQTHLLATLTEKMVKIYKWQ
;
A
#
# COMPACT_ATOMS: atom_id res chain seq x y z
N ALA A 1 -34.54 -56.46 31.13
CA ALA A 1 -33.46 -57.03 31.97
C ALA A 1 -32.12 -56.49 31.48
N MET A 2 -31.04 -56.67 32.24
CA MET A 2 -29.68 -56.21 31.92
C MET A 2 -28.96 -57.10 30.88
N LEU A 3 -27.69 -56.72 30.64
CA LEU A 3 -26.53 -57.44 30.03
C LEU A 3 -26.17 -56.89 28.63
N SER A 4 -24.98 -56.34 28.32
CA SER A 4 -23.60 -56.46 28.87
C SER A 4 -22.97 -57.84 28.62
N LEU A 5 -21.68 -58.04 28.35
CA LEU A 5 -20.50 -57.16 28.17
C LEU A 5 -19.41 -58.01 27.44
N VAL A 6 -18.13 -57.59 27.45
CA VAL A 6 -16.93 -58.37 27.01
C VAL A 6 -16.81 -58.56 25.47
N SER A 7 -15.70 -58.33 24.72
CA SER A 7 -14.24 -58.11 24.92
C SER A 7 -13.33 -59.34 24.65
N SER A 8 -12.01 -59.09 24.60
CA SER A 8 -10.85 -60.01 24.37
C SER A 8 -10.42 -60.30 22.92
N GLN A 9 -9.10 -60.25 22.69
CA GLN A 9 -8.36 -60.60 21.47
C GLN A 9 -7.79 -62.04 21.57
N VAL A 10 -7.32 -62.62 20.45
CA VAL A 10 -6.16 -63.57 20.39
C VAL A 10 -5.37 -63.31 19.08
N GLN A 11 -4.07 -63.66 19.05
CA GLN A 11 -3.10 -63.37 17.99
C GLN A 11 -3.04 -64.40 16.84
N ALA A 12 -2.25 -64.08 15.80
CA ALA A 12 -1.38 -65.03 15.09
C ALA A 12 -0.14 -64.27 14.54
N GLU A 13 1.01 -64.95 14.39
CA GLU A 13 2.33 -64.36 14.05
C GLU A 13 2.99 -64.95 12.78
N PRO A 14 4.10 -64.38 12.26
CA PRO A 14 4.72 -64.72 10.97
C PRO A 14 6.05 -65.52 11.09
N PRO A 15 6.71 -65.86 9.96
CA PRO A 15 8.17 -66.02 9.84
C PRO A 15 8.84 -64.71 9.33
N GLN A 16 10.01 -64.23 9.75
CA GLN A 16 11.35 -64.82 10.02
C GLN A 16 12.01 -65.42 8.75
N THR A 17 13.31 -65.29 8.44
CA THR A 17 14.58 -64.90 9.12
C THR A 17 15.43 -63.95 8.21
N LEU A 18 16.64 -63.41 8.46
CA LEU A 18 17.52 -62.91 9.57
C LEU A 18 18.56 -61.94 8.88
N SER A 19 19.32 -60.99 9.48
CA SER A 19 20.46 -61.05 10.45
C SER A 19 21.71 -61.82 9.95
N GLN A 20 22.99 -61.51 10.27
CA GLN A 20 23.67 -60.51 11.16
C GLN A 20 25.17 -60.37 10.68
N ALA A 21 26.15 -59.61 11.21
CA ALA A 21 26.34 -58.73 12.40
C ALA A 21 27.35 -57.57 12.08
N SER A 22 28.28 -57.22 13.00
CA SER A 22 29.21 -56.05 12.93
C SER A 22 30.59 -56.29 13.61
N ALA A 23 31.53 -55.35 13.39
CA ALA A 23 32.54 -54.80 14.35
C ALA A 23 34.05 -55.19 14.33
N GLU A 24 34.85 -54.13 14.62
CA GLU A 24 36.15 -54.01 15.33
C GLU A 24 37.57 -54.20 14.70
N HIS A 25 38.39 -53.15 14.98
CA HIS A 25 39.85 -53.00 15.16
C HIS A 25 40.94 -53.42 14.12
N GLY A 26 41.93 -52.51 13.95
CA GLY A 26 43.20 -52.67 13.23
C GLY A 26 43.88 -51.31 12.91
N SER A 27 45.21 -51.19 12.96
CA SER A 27 45.94 -49.90 12.81
C SER A 27 47.29 -50.01 12.06
N HIS A 28 47.92 -48.84 11.81
CA HIS A 28 49.24 -48.54 11.20
C HIS A 28 49.32 -48.20 9.68
N GLU A 29 49.53 -46.90 9.43
CA GLU A 29 50.70 -46.26 8.78
C GLU A 29 51.16 -46.62 7.34
N ASP A 30 51.30 -45.54 6.54
CA ASP A 30 52.35 -45.15 5.59
C ASP A 30 52.92 -46.13 4.53
N GLU A 31 52.78 -45.75 3.24
CA GLU A 31 53.91 -45.15 2.51
C GLU A 31 53.44 -44.35 1.26
N GLU A 32 54.36 -43.62 0.61
CA GLU A 32 54.09 -42.64 -0.46
C GLU A 32 54.15 -43.23 -1.89
N ALA A 33 53.54 -42.54 -2.86
CA ALA A 33 53.82 -42.74 -4.30
C ALA A 33 53.61 -41.43 -5.11
N GLU A 34 54.66 -40.99 -5.81
CA GLU A 34 54.67 -39.72 -6.56
C GLU A 34 53.83 -39.74 -7.86
N VAL A 35 53.26 -38.59 -8.24
CA VAL A 35 52.87 -38.29 -9.62
C VAL A 35 53.39 -36.91 -10.02
N GLN A 36 54.15 -36.85 -11.13
CA GLN A 36 55.04 -35.73 -11.45
C GLN A 36 54.32 -34.49 -12.04
N GLN A 37 54.91 -33.32 -11.77
CA GLN A 37 54.47 -32.04 -12.31
C GLN A 37 54.64 -31.96 -13.84
N LYS A 38 53.64 -31.45 -14.55
CA LYS A 38 53.77 -31.05 -15.97
C LYS A 38 53.69 -29.53 -16.11
N GLN A 39 54.84 -28.92 -16.39
CA GLN A 39 55.01 -27.47 -16.44
C GLN A 39 54.12 -26.81 -17.51
N ARG A 40 53.43 -25.72 -17.14
CA ARG A 40 52.82 -24.77 -18.08
C ARG A 40 53.80 -23.63 -18.35
N THR A 41 54.07 -23.34 -19.61
CA THR A 41 54.88 -22.18 -20.03
C THR A 41 54.14 -20.86 -19.79
N PRO A 42 54.82 -19.80 -19.28
CA PRO A 42 54.17 -18.53 -18.97
C PRO A 42 53.91 -17.68 -20.21
N LEU A 43 52.82 -16.90 -20.18
CA LEU A 43 52.46 -15.92 -21.20
C LEU A 43 53.41 -14.70 -21.15
N LYS A 44 53.81 -14.19 -22.32
CA LYS A 44 54.60 -12.95 -22.41
C LYS A 44 53.76 -11.73 -22.06
N LYS A 45 54.22 -10.95 -21.08
CA LYS A 45 53.74 -9.61 -20.77
C LYS A 45 54.24 -8.63 -21.84
N LEU A 46 53.37 -7.73 -22.31
CA LEU A 46 53.70 -6.56 -23.14
C LEU A 46 52.95 -5.36 -22.56
N GLU A 47 53.58 -4.19 -22.55
CA GLU A 47 53.11 -3.00 -21.82
C GLU A 47 52.61 -1.88 -22.76
N PRO A 48 51.71 -0.99 -22.30
CA PRO A 48 50.95 -0.10 -23.19
C PRO A 48 51.64 1.24 -23.48
N SER A 49 51.59 1.66 -24.76
CA SER A 49 51.82 3.01 -25.28
C SER A 49 51.30 3.03 -26.74
N VAL A 50 50.83 4.10 -27.39
CA VAL A 50 50.76 5.56 -27.16
C VAL A 50 49.34 6.04 -27.59
N PRO A 51 48.77 7.17 -27.11
CA PRO A 51 47.43 7.60 -27.51
C PRO A 51 47.31 8.04 -28.98
N VAL A 52 46.14 7.82 -29.57
CA VAL A 52 45.70 8.42 -30.84
C VAL A 52 44.37 9.14 -30.59
N ALA A 53 44.18 10.31 -31.21
CA ALA A 53 42.99 11.15 -31.02
C ALA A 53 41.72 10.50 -31.62
N PRO A 54 40.51 10.85 -31.10
CA PRO A 54 39.27 10.50 -31.78
C PRO A 54 39.23 11.20 -33.15
N LEU A 55 39.10 10.40 -34.20
CA LEU A 55 38.61 10.83 -35.50
C LEU A 55 37.09 10.61 -35.52
N ASP A 56 36.35 11.42 -36.29
CA ASP A 56 34.90 11.34 -36.36
C ASP A 56 34.43 10.03 -37.01
N GLU A 57 34.06 9.04 -36.19
CA GLU A 57 33.55 7.74 -36.68
C GLU A 57 32.08 7.80 -37.18
N GLU A 58 31.40 8.96 -37.11
CA GLU A 58 29.97 9.09 -37.46
C GLU A 58 29.67 9.20 -38.98
N GLU A 59 30.65 9.55 -39.82
CA GLU A 59 30.42 9.73 -41.28
C GLU A 59 30.26 8.39 -42.05
N GLY A 60 30.34 7.24 -41.34
CA GLY A 60 30.38 5.90 -41.93
C GLY A 60 29.03 5.18 -42.13
N ASP A 61 27.95 5.56 -41.45
CA ASP A 61 26.76 4.69 -41.24
C ASP A 61 25.45 5.13 -41.95
N THR A 62 25.49 6.11 -42.86
CA THR A 62 24.28 6.67 -43.53
C THR A 62 24.29 6.60 -45.06
N CYS A 63 23.10 6.60 -45.67
CA CYS A 63 22.93 6.56 -47.13
C CYS A 63 23.13 7.92 -47.78
N ALA A 64 24.20 8.08 -48.58
CA ALA A 64 24.51 9.29 -49.37
C ALA A 64 23.54 9.65 -50.53
N ILE A 65 22.26 9.27 -50.42
CA ILE A 65 21.15 9.71 -51.32
C ILE A 65 20.03 10.41 -50.51
N CYS A 66 19.77 9.98 -49.26
CA CYS A 66 18.71 10.51 -48.39
C CYS A 66 19.18 10.84 -46.97
N PHE A 67 20.42 10.51 -46.61
CA PHE A 67 21.05 10.71 -45.30
C PHE A 67 20.40 9.92 -44.14
N GLU A 68 19.59 8.91 -44.48
CA GLU A 68 18.99 7.97 -43.53
C GLU A 68 19.97 6.83 -43.15
N GLN A 69 19.81 6.25 -41.96
CA GLN A 69 20.59 5.07 -41.51
C GLN A 69 20.15 3.80 -42.25
N TRP A 70 21.08 2.88 -42.51
CA TRP A 70 20.79 1.64 -43.23
C TRP A 70 20.05 0.59 -42.39
N THR A 71 19.04 -0.05 -42.99
CA THR A 71 18.33 -1.15 -42.33
C THR A 71 19.00 -2.51 -42.57
N ASN A 72 18.80 -3.45 -41.65
CA ASN A 72 19.24 -4.84 -41.82
C ASN A 72 18.35 -5.64 -42.80
N ALA A 73 17.07 -5.28 -42.90
CA ALA A 73 16.05 -5.87 -43.77
C ALA A 73 15.13 -4.79 -44.38
N GLY A 74 14.33 -5.17 -45.39
CA GLY A 74 13.39 -4.26 -46.05
C GLY A 74 14.05 -3.29 -47.05
N ASP A 75 13.31 -2.24 -47.39
CA ASP A 75 13.54 -1.38 -48.57
C ASP A 75 14.77 -0.46 -48.48
N HIS A 76 15.19 -0.06 -47.29
CA HIS A 76 16.36 0.81 -47.08
C HIS A 76 17.64 0.02 -46.70
N ARG A 77 17.71 -1.27 -47.08
CA ARG A 77 18.82 -2.11 -46.64
C ARG A 77 20.15 -1.82 -47.34
N LEU A 78 21.25 -1.91 -46.58
CA LEU A 78 22.61 -1.64 -47.06
C LEU A 78 22.93 -2.45 -48.33
N SER A 79 23.32 -1.74 -49.39
CA SER A 79 23.63 -2.28 -50.70
C SER A 79 24.84 -1.56 -51.33
N ALA A 80 25.76 -2.32 -51.90
CA ALA A 80 26.90 -1.80 -52.65
C ALA A 80 26.61 -1.81 -54.16
N LEU A 81 27.20 -0.88 -54.90
CA LEU A 81 27.38 -1.05 -56.34
C LEU A 81 28.71 -1.76 -56.64
N ARG A 82 28.87 -2.34 -57.84
CA ARG A 82 30.15 -2.86 -58.39
C ARG A 82 31.32 -1.86 -58.42
N CYS A 83 31.13 -0.61 -57.98
CA CYS A 83 32.18 0.38 -57.82
C CYS A 83 32.64 0.58 -56.36
N GLY A 84 32.11 -0.19 -55.41
CA GLY A 84 32.45 -0.14 -53.98
C GLY A 84 31.51 0.74 -53.13
N HIS A 85 30.83 1.71 -53.75
CA HIS A 85 30.01 2.70 -53.06
C HIS A 85 28.68 2.14 -52.49
N LEU A 86 28.30 2.66 -51.32
CA LEU A 86 27.26 2.11 -50.43
C LEU A 86 26.00 3.00 -50.37
N PHE A 87 24.82 2.39 -50.46
CA PHE A 87 23.53 3.06 -50.46
C PHE A 87 22.42 2.14 -49.89
N GLY A 88 21.29 2.71 -49.45
CA GLY A 88 20.07 1.92 -49.21
C GLY A 88 19.46 1.40 -50.52
N TYR A 89 19.00 0.15 -50.53
CA TYR A 89 18.59 -0.59 -51.74
C TYR A 89 17.62 0.19 -52.65
N THR A 90 16.47 0.61 -52.12
CA THR A 90 15.48 1.32 -52.95
C THR A 90 15.93 2.72 -53.35
N CYS A 91 16.80 3.39 -52.59
CA CYS A 91 17.34 4.69 -52.96
C CYS A 91 18.24 4.58 -54.20
N ILE A 92 19.17 3.62 -54.23
CA ILE A 92 20.00 3.41 -55.44
C ILE A 92 19.22 2.76 -56.59
N GLU A 93 18.20 1.93 -56.31
CA GLU A 93 17.29 1.42 -57.36
C GLU A 93 16.50 2.54 -58.04
N ARG A 94 15.92 3.46 -57.26
CA ARG A 94 15.21 4.65 -57.79
C ARG A 94 16.16 5.57 -58.54
N TRP A 95 17.36 5.81 -58.00
CA TRP A 95 18.38 6.63 -58.65
C TRP A 95 18.76 6.08 -60.02
N LEU A 96 19.09 4.78 -60.13
CA LEU A 96 19.47 4.17 -61.41
C LEU A 96 18.32 4.05 -62.41
N LYS A 97 17.06 4.12 -61.97
CA LYS A 97 15.87 4.24 -62.85
C LYS A 97 15.70 5.66 -63.42
N GLY A 98 16.00 6.70 -62.65
CA GLY A 98 15.79 8.11 -63.05
C GLY A 98 17.00 8.80 -63.66
N GLN A 99 18.20 8.59 -63.09
CA GLN A 99 19.42 9.35 -63.37
C GLN A 99 20.47 8.49 -64.10
N ALA A 100 20.37 8.46 -65.43
CA ALA A 100 21.44 8.12 -66.40
C ALA A 100 22.21 6.79 -66.26
N GLY A 101 21.83 5.88 -65.35
CA GLY A 101 22.54 4.61 -65.12
C GLY A 101 23.97 4.81 -64.59
N LYS A 102 24.16 5.70 -63.60
CA LYS A 102 25.47 6.01 -62.99
C LYS A 102 25.42 5.99 -61.46
N CYS A 103 26.52 5.61 -60.83
CA CYS A 103 26.71 5.75 -59.38
C CYS A 103 26.70 7.24 -58.95
N PRO A 104 25.94 7.63 -57.91
CA PRO A 104 25.93 9.01 -57.38
C PRO A 104 27.32 9.54 -57.00
N GLN A 105 28.12 8.74 -56.30
CA GLN A 105 29.40 9.20 -55.71
C GLN A 105 30.57 9.29 -56.71
N CYS A 106 30.60 8.43 -57.74
CA CYS A 106 31.75 8.38 -58.66
C CYS A 106 31.41 8.41 -60.16
N ASN A 107 30.15 8.62 -60.54
CA ASN A 107 29.66 8.68 -61.92
C ASN A 107 29.94 7.45 -62.83
N LYS A 108 30.56 6.39 -62.30
CA LYS A 108 30.80 5.13 -63.03
C LYS A 108 29.46 4.49 -63.44
N LYS A 109 29.37 4.00 -64.67
CA LYS A 109 28.15 3.35 -65.20
C LYS A 109 27.76 2.16 -64.33
N ALA A 110 26.48 2.07 -63.99
CA ALA A 110 25.89 1.02 -63.16
C ALA A 110 24.44 0.72 -63.58
N LYS A 111 24.06 -0.55 -63.51
CA LYS A 111 22.71 -1.06 -63.80
C LYS A 111 22.07 -1.63 -62.54
N ARG A 112 20.75 -1.91 -62.57
CA ARG A 112 20.06 -2.62 -61.47
C ARG A 112 20.73 -3.96 -61.13
N SER A 113 21.29 -4.67 -62.12
CA SER A 113 22.06 -5.91 -61.98
C SER A 113 23.40 -5.77 -61.25
N ASP A 114 23.81 -4.54 -60.93
CA ASP A 114 25.09 -4.22 -60.33
C ASP A 114 24.96 -3.80 -58.86
N ILE A 115 23.72 -3.83 -58.33
CA ILE A 115 23.38 -3.64 -56.92
C ILE A 115 23.57 -4.98 -56.20
N VAL A 116 24.55 -5.05 -55.29
CA VAL A 116 24.82 -6.20 -54.43
C VAL A 116 24.35 -5.85 -53.02
N VAL A 117 23.36 -6.58 -52.51
CA VAL A 117 22.82 -6.38 -51.16
C VAL A 117 23.79 -6.96 -50.13
N LEU A 118 24.14 -6.19 -49.11
CA LEU A 118 25.04 -6.61 -48.04
C LEU A 118 24.27 -7.09 -46.80
N TYR A 119 24.95 -7.92 -46.00
CA TYR A 119 24.44 -8.49 -44.76
C TYR A 119 25.50 -8.29 -43.67
N ALA A 120 25.51 -7.11 -43.04
CA ALA A 120 26.35 -6.85 -41.86
C ALA A 120 25.85 -7.67 -40.66
N ARG A 121 26.76 -8.27 -39.89
CA ARG A 121 26.40 -9.05 -38.68
C ARG A 121 26.07 -8.18 -37.46
N THR A 122 26.53 -6.94 -37.46
CA THR A 122 26.30 -5.93 -36.43
C THR A 122 26.23 -4.57 -37.12
N LEU A 123 25.17 -3.81 -36.85
CA LEU A 123 24.98 -2.43 -37.31
C LEU A 123 24.44 -1.66 -36.11
N LYS A 124 25.13 -0.62 -35.66
CA LYS A 124 24.78 0.13 -34.43
C LYS A 124 23.64 1.13 -34.73
N ALA A 125 22.42 0.65 -34.79
CA ALA A 125 21.27 1.54 -34.73
C ALA A 125 21.26 2.26 -33.36
N LEU A 126 21.31 3.59 -33.36
CA LEU A 126 21.08 4.41 -32.16
C LEU A 126 19.57 4.43 -31.87
N ASP A 127 19.16 3.98 -30.69
CA ASP A 127 17.74 3.90 -30.32
C ASP A 127 17.17 5.28 -29.96
N THR A 128 16.62 5.97 -30.97
CA THR A 128 15.91 7.25 -30.79
C THR A 128 14.47 7.09 -30.28
N SER A 129 13.97 5.86 -30.07
CA SER A 129 12.55 5.65 -29.71
C SER A 129 12.20 6.25 -28.35
N GLU A 130 13.14 6.30 -27.41
CA GLU A 130 13.00 7.02 -26.14
C GLU A 130 12.78 8.53 -26.36
N GLN A 131 13.52 9.14 -27.28
CA GLN A 131 13.41 10.57 -27.59
C GLN A 131 12.08 10.92 -28.26
N GLU A 132 11.59 10.08 -29.17
CA GLU A 132 10.27 10.25 -29.80
C GLU A 132 9.12 10.04 -28.80
N ARG A 133 9.22 9.03 -27.93
CA ARG A 133 8.27 8.81 -26.81
C ARG A 133 8.21 10.03 -25.88
N MET A 134 9.38 10.55 -25.48
CA MET A 134 9.49 11.74 -24.63
C MET A 134 8.83 12.96 -25.29
N LYS A 135 9.09 13.21 -26.57
CA LYS A 135 8.48 14.33 -27.32
C LYS A 135 6.97 14.19 -27.43
N SER A 136 6.46 13.01 -27.81
CA SER A 136 5.02 12.75 -27.92
C SER A 136 4.30 12.85 -26.57
N SER A 137 4.94 12.40 -25.48
CA SER A 137 4.44 12.56 -24.11
C SER A 137 4.33 14.04 -23.72
N LEU A 138 5.37 14.84 -24.01
CA LEU A 138 5.39 16.28 -23.74
C LEU A 138 4.29 17.03 -24.51
N GLU A 139 4.08 16.73 -25.79
CA GLU A 139 3.02 17.35 -26.60
C GLU A 139 1.62 17.00 -26.08
N LYS A 140 1.42 15.75 -25.65
CA LYS A 140 0.18 15.29 -25.01
C LYS A 140 -0.08 15.99 -23.67
N GLU A 141 0.95 16.12 -22.83
CA GLU A 141 0.83 16.76 -21.52
C GLU A 141 0.56 18.27 -21.65
N GLN A 142 1.23 18.95 -22.58
CA GLN A 142 0.92 20.35 -22.91
C GLN A 142 -0.54 20.55 -23.36
N LYS A 143 -1.10 19.60 -24.12
CA LYS A 143 -2.51 19.63 -24.52
C LYS A 143 -3.46 19.44 -23.34
N LEU A 144 -3.20 18.45 -22.47
CA LEU A 144 -3.99 18.20 -21.26
C LEU A 144 -3.96 19.40 -20.30
N ARG A 145 -2.77 19.98 -20.09
CA ARG A 145 -2.60 21.18 -19.27
C ARG A 145 -3.43 22.37 -19.78
N ARG A 146 -3.38 22.68 -21.08
CA ARG A 146 -4.19 23.76 -21.66
C ARG A 146 -5.69 23.52 -21.51
N GLN A 147 -6.13 22.27 -21.62
CA GLN A 147 -7.53 21.91 -21.38
C GLN A 147 -7.92 22.12 -19.91
N ALA A 148 -7.11 21.65 -18.97
CA ALA A 148 -7.35 21.85 -17.54
C ALA A 148 -7.33 23.34 -17.13
N GLU A 149 -6.44 24.16 -17.71
CA GLU A 149 -6.39 25.61 -17.49
C GLU A 149 -7.69 26.30 -17.97
N LEU A 150 -8.27 25.87 -19.10
CA LEU A 150 -9.56 26.36 -19.61
C LEU A 150 -10.74 25.90 -18.75
N GLU A 151 -10.84 24.61 -18.42
CA GLU A 151 -11.91 24.05 -17.57
C GLU A 151 -11.89 24.69 -16.17
N SER A 152 -10.70 24.93 -15.62
CA SER A 152 -10.49 25.62 -14.35
C SER A 152 -10.93 27.10 -14.41
N ALA A 153 -10.68 27.79 -15.53
CA ALA A 153 -11.17 29.16 -15.74
C ALA A 153 -12.70 29.24 -15.87
N GLN A 154 -13.30 28.30 -16.62
CA GLN A 154 -14.75 28.19 -16.75
C GLN A 154 -15.43 27.89 -15.41
N SER A 155 -14.84 27.01 -14.61
CA SER A 155 -15.35 26.65 -13.27
C SER A 155 -15.27 27.83 -12.29
N ARG A 156 -14.18 28.62 -12.32
CA ARG A 156 -14.08 29.87 -11.53
C ARG A 156 -15.17 30.86 -11.90
N LEU A 157 -15.45 31.05 -13.19
CA LEU A 157 -16.49 31.97 -13.65
C LEU A 157 -17.90 31.53 -13.19
N GLN A 158 -18.19 30.23 -13.26
CA GLN A 158 -19.46 29.66 -12.76
C GLN A 158 -19.61 29.83 -11.24
N LEU A 159 -18.54 29.58 -10.47
CA LEU A 159 -18.53 29.80 -9.02
C LEU A 159 -18.74 31.29 -8.67
N GLN A 160 -18.18 32.22 -9.45
CA GLN A 160 -18.39 33.66 -9.22
C GLN A 160 -19.86 34.05 -9.45
N VAL A 161 -20.48 33.61 -10.55
CA VAL A 161 -21.91 33.88 -10.83
C VAL A 161 -22.81 33.31 -9.74
N LEU A 162 -22.59 32.05 -9.32
CA LEU A 162 -23.35 31.42 -8.24
C LEU A 162 -23.13 32.13 -6.89
N THR A 163 -21.93 32.67 -6.64
CA THR A 163 -21.64 33.45 -5.43
C THR A 163 -22.40 34.78 -5.43
N ASP A 164 -22.44 35.47 -6.57
CA ASP A 164 -23.21 36.71 -6.73
C ASP A 164 -24.72 36.47 -6.56
N GLU A 165 -25.26 35.37 -7.11
CA GLU A 165 -26.65 34.96 -6.90
C GLU A 165 -26.94 34.61 -5.44
N CYS A 166 -26.07 33.85 -4.78
CA CYS A 166 -26.18 33.59 -3.34
C CYS A 166 -26.16 34.89 -2.52
N SER A 167 -25.38 35.90 -2.92
CA SER A 167 -25.34 37.20 -2.26
C SER A 167 -26.66 37.98 -2.40
N LYS A 168 -27.29 37.92 -3.59
CA LYS A 168 -28.59 38.57 -3.88
C LYS A 168 -29.72 37.90 -3.08
N LEU A 169 -29.77 36.57 -3.09
CA LEU A 169 -30.75 35.79 -2.32
C LEU A 169 -30.61 36.03 -0.80
N ARG A 170 -29.38 36.12 -0.28
CA ARG A 170 -29.14 36.44 1.14
C ARG A 170 -29.68 37.83 1.52
N LYS A 171 -29.52 38.84 0.66
CA LYS A 171 -30.10 40.19 0.87
C LYS A 171 -31.63 40.15 0.88
N GLN A 172 -32.25 39.52 -0.12
CA GLN A 172 -33.71 39.35 -0.18
C GLN A 172 -34.28 38.64 1.05
N VAL A 173 -33.61 37.59 1.54
CA VAL A 173 -33.99 36.89 2.78
C VAL A 173 -33.83 37.78 4.01
N GLN A 174 -32.85 38.68 4.05
CA GLN A 174 -32.66 39.64 5.14
C GLN A 174 -33.72 40.75 5.12
N GLU A 175 -34.08 41.26 3.94
CA GLU A 175 -35.17 42.22 3.71
C GLU A 175 -36.53 41.63 4.11
N LEU A 176 -36.84 40.41 3.66
CA LEU A 176 -38.07 39.68 4.06
C LEU A 176 -38.15 39.46 5.57
N LYS A 177 -37.03 39.11 6.23
CA LYS A 177 -36.97 38.96 7.70
C LYS A 177 -37.22 40.29 8.42
N ALA A 178 -36.73 41.40 7.90
CA ALA A 178 -36.98 42.73 8.48
C ALA A 178 -38.47 43.13 8.36
N LEU A 179 -39.11 42.85 7.22
CA LEU A 179 -40.55 43.09 7.02
C LEU A 179 -41.42 42.24 7.95
N VAL A 180 -41.10 40.94 8.11
CA VAL A 180 -41.81 40.06 9.06
C VAL A 180 -41.63 40.53 10.51
N ALA A 181 -40.44 41.01 10.89
CA ALA A 181 -40.21 41.55 12.23
C ALA A 181 -41.06 42.82 12.51
N GLN A 182 -41.19 43.72 11.53
CA GLN A 182 -42.04 44.91 11.64
C GLN A 182 -43.53 44.56 11.74
N HIS A 183 -43.98 43.54 10.99
CA HIS A 183 -45.36 43.08 11.05
C HIS A 183 -45.68 42.45 12.42
N ASN A 184 -44.80 41.59 12.94
CA ASN A 184 -44.96 40.99 14.27
C ASN A 184 -44.95 42.02 15.41
N ALA A 185 -44.13 43.07 15.31
CA ALA A 185 -44.13 44.17 16.28
C ALA A 185 -45.48 44.94 16.32
N SER A 186 -46.23 44.91 15.22
CA SER A 186 -47.53 45.60 15.09
C SER A 186 -48.71 44.80 15.67
N ALA A 187 -48.53 43.52 16.01
CA ALA A 187 -49.60 42.61 16.42
C ALA A 187 -49.80 42.51 17.95
N SER A 188 -48.93 43.11 18.76
CA SER A 188 -48.84 42.87 20.20
C SER A 188 -49.64 43.86 21.07
N GLN A 189 -50.97 43.90 20.92
CA GLN A 189 -51.87 44.64 21.84
C GLN A 189 -53.20 43.90 22.14
N GLN A 190 -53.13 42.72 22.77
CA GLN A 190 -54.25 42.14 23.55
C GLN A 190 -53.71 41.31 24.73
N PRO A 191 -54.19 41.52 25.98
CA PRO A 191 -53.88 40.66 27.13
C PRO A 191 -55.00 39.64 27.38
N GLY A 192 -54.69 38.34 27.53
CA GLY A 192 -55.75 37.34 27.76
C GLY A 192 -55.30 35.92 28.13
N SER A 193 -55.61 35.53 29.38
CA SER A 193 -55.69 34.15 29.90
C SER A 193 -54.41 33.32 30.04
N SER A 194 -54.45 32.39 31.00
CA SER A 194 -53.36 31.50 31.40
C SER A 194 -53.75 30.04 31.18
N HIS A 195 -52.87 29.24 30.57
CA HIS A 195 -52.91 27.78 30.68
C HIS A 195 -51.49 27.21 30.85
N ALA A 196 -51.39 26.02 31.44
CA ALA A 196 -50.14 25.45 31.92
C ALA A 196 -49.60 24.33 31.03
N CYS A 197 -48.31 24.03 31.21
CA CYS A 197 -47.62 22.81 30.80
C CYS A 197 -47.63 22.43 29.31
N LEU A 198 -46.48 22.62 28.65
CA LEU A 198 -45.64 21.52 28.15
C LEU A 198 -44.27 22.09 27.73
N PRO A 199 -43.13 21.46 28.09
CA PRO A 199 -41.82 21.84 27.56
C PRO A 199 -41.66 21.34 26.12
N GLY A 200 -42.46 21.90 25.21
CA GLY A 200 -42.43 21.65 23.77
C GLY A 200 -41.23 22.30 23.08
N SER A 201 -40.05 22.24 23.70
CA SER A 201 -38.80 22.63 23.06
C SER A 201 -38.46 21.61 21.99
N LEU A 202 -39.00 21.84 20.78
CA LEU A 202 -38.38 21.34 19.56
C LEU A 202 -36.88 21.67 19.67
N PRO A 203 -35.98 20.67 19.73
CA PRO A 203 -34.57 20.97 19.54
C PRO A 203 -34.46 21.61 18.16
N SER A 204 -33.89 22.82 18.10
CA SER A 204 -33.51 23.39 16.80
C SER A 204 -32.70 22.32 16.08
N SER A 205 -33.06 21.99 14.84
CA SER A 205 -32.35 20.99 14.05
C SER A 205 -30.95 21.49 13.68
N GLN A 206 -30.05 21.44 14.65
CA GLN A 206 -28.65 21.15 14.40
C GLN A 206 -28.64 19.92 13.51
N SER A 207 -28.32 20.12 12.24
CA SER A 207 -28.12 19.04 11.29
C SER A 207 -26.92 18.23 11.81
N GLN A 208 -27.20 17.15 12.53
CA GLN A 208 -26.19 16.18 12.93
C GLN A 208 -25.55 15.66 11.64
N ARG A 209 -24.36 16.19 11.36
CA ARG A 209 -23.54 15.79 10.21
C ARG A 209 -23.24 14.31 10.34
N LYS A 210 -23.21 13.62 9.22
CA LYS A 210 -23.07 12.16 9.19
C LYS A 210 -22.49 11.68 7.87
N TYR A 211 -22.04 10.43 7.86
CA TYR A 211 -21.46 9.79 6.70
C TYR A 211 -22.55 9.33 5.72
N HIS A 212 -22.74 10.09 4.64
CA HIS A 212 -23.66 9.78 3.55
C HIS A 212 -22.94 8.96 2.46
N LEU A 213 -23.56 7.93 1.90
CA LEU A 213 -22.94 7.09 0.87
C LEU A 213 -22.77 7.88 -0.43
N GLU A 214 -21.52 8.19 -0.81
CA GLU A 214 -21.21 8.92 -2.04
C GLU A 214 -20.97 7.97 -3.22
N LYS A 215 -20.30 6.82 -2.99
CA LYS A 215 -20.02 5.87 -4.08
C LYS A 215 -19.74 4.43 -3.61
N VAL A 216 -20.01 3.47 -4.50
CA VAL A 216 -19.63 2.06 -4.33
C VAL A 216 -18.72 1.65 -5.50
N PHE A 217 -17.64 0.94 -5.20
CA PHE A 217 -16.69 0.42 -6.18
C PHE A 217 -16.55 -1.09 -6.06
N VAL A 218 -16.78 -1.82 -7.14
CA VAL A 218 -16.42 -3.24 -7.22
C VAL A 218 -14.89 -3.33 -7.35
N VAL A 219 -14.25 -3.94 -6.35
CA VAL A 219 -12.80 -4.20 -6.33
C VAL A 219 -12.56 -5.51 -7.06
N SER A 220 -13.03 -6.62 -6.47
CA SER A 220 -12.88 -7.99 -6.98
C SER A 220 -14.23 -8.68 -7.11
N GLN A 221 -14.55 -9.25 -8.29
CA GLN A 221 -15.77 -10.05 -8.48
C GLN A 221 -15.68 -11.42 -7.79
N THR A 222 -14.48 -12.01 -7.77
CA THR A 222 -14.15 -13.30 -7.12
C THR A 222 -13.98 -13.18 -5.60
N GLY A 223 -14.03 -11.96 -5.06
CA GLY A 223 -13.88 -11.69 -3.63
C GLY A 223 -12.44 -11.69 -3.15
N ASN A 224 -12.24 -12.11 -1.90
CA ASN A 224 -10.95 -12.21 -1.23
C ASN A 224 -10.16 -10.88 -1.08
N CYS A 225 -10.82 -9.72 -1.16
CA CYS A 225 -10.23 -8.48 -0.64
C CYS A 225 -10.05 -8.57 0.89
N ARG A 226 -9.02 -7.92 1.45
CA ARG A 226 -8.68 -8.04 2.88
C ARG A 226 -8.34 -6.76 3.62
N VAL A 227 -7.54 -5.87 3.02
CA VAL A 227 -7.04 -4.68 3.69
C VAL A 227 -6.94 -3.48 2.74
N MET A 228 -6.96 -2.28 3.30
CA MET A 228 -6.79 -1.00 2.61
C MET A 228 -5.62 -0.19 3.18
N ALA A 229 -5.16 0.80 2.42
CA ALA A 229 -4.40 1.92 2.93
C ALA A 229 -4.66 3.17 2.07
N TYR A 230 -4.61 4.36 2.66
CA TYR A 230 -4.76 5.63 1.94
C TYR A 230 -3.43 6.37 1.83
N CYS A 231 -3.07 6.79 0.62
CA CYS A 231 -1.93 7.65 0.35
C CYS A 231 -2.41 9.08 0.10
N ASP A 232 -2.15 9.95 1.07
CA ASP A 232 -2.60 11.35 1.06
C ASP A 232 -2.00 12.15 -0.10
N SER A 233 -0.67 12.13 -0.23
CA SER A 233 0.09 12.84 -1.28
C SER A 233 -0.32 12.52 -2.73
N LEU A 234 -1.02 11.41 -2.97
CA LEU A 234 -1.54 10.99 -4.28
C LEU A 234 -3.08 10.93 -4.33
N SER A 235 -3.74 11.32 -3.23
CA SER A 235 -5.18 11.14 -2.96
C SER A 235 -5.71 9.77 -3.40
N CYS A 236 -4.96 8.72 -3.09
CA CYS A 236 -5.12 7.38 -3.65
C CYS A 236 -5.38 6.34 -2.55
N LEU A 237 -6.56 5.73 -2.57
CA LEU A 237 -6.87 4.55 -1.78
C LEU A 237 -6.35 3.30 -2.52
N VAL A 238 -5.61 2.44 -1.84
CA VAL A 238 -5.22 1.11 -2.35
C VAL A 238 -5.94 0.02 -1.59
N VAL A 239 -6.38 -1.02 -2.31
CA VAL A 239 -7.16 -2.13 -1.74
C VAL A 239 -6.51 -3.45 -2.16
N SER A 240 -6.21 -4.34 -1.21
CA SER A 240 -5.68 -5.66 -1.54
C SER A 240 -6.74 -6.54 -2.21
N GLN A 241 -6.35 -7.26 -3.27
CA GLN A 241 -7.19 -8.23 -3.97
C GLN A 241 -6.34 -9.36 -4.59
N PRO A 242 -6.94 -10.54 -4.85
CA PRO A 242 -6.35 -11.51 -5.77
C PRO A 242 -6.20 -10.92 -7.18
N SER A 243 -5.32 -11.52 -7.99
CA SER A 243 -5.19 -11.16 -9.40
C SER A 243 -6.51 -11.33 -10.17
N PRO A 244 -6.99 -10.31 -10.92
CA PRO A 244 -8.15 -10.42 -11.79
C PRO A 244 -7.98 -11.47 -12.92
N GLN A 245 -6.74 -11.81 -13.26
CA GLN A 245 -6.38 -12.80 -14.28
C GLN A 245 -5.50 -13.89 -13.63
N SER A 246 -6.03 -14.54 -12.60
CA SER A 246 -5.34 -15.55 -11.79
C SER A 246 -4.79 -16.74 -12.59
N THR A 247 -5.31 -16.99 -13.79
CA THR A 247 -4.82 -18.01 -14.74
C THR A 247 -3.51 -17.63 -15.44
N PHE A 248 -3.24 -16.34 -15.63
CA PHE A 248 -2.05 -15.83 -16.32
C PHE A 248 -1.02 -15.23 -15.35
N VAL A 249 -1.50 -14.54 -14.31
CA VAL A 249 -0.69 -13.97 -13.24
C VAL A 249 -1.27 -14.43 -11.90
N PRO A 250 -0.90 -15.62 -11.40
CA PRO A 250 -1.36 -16.09 -10.10
C PRO A 250 -0.72 -15.26 -8.97
N GLY A 251 -1.54 -14.82 -8.01
CA GLY A 251 -1.05 -14.06 -6.86
C GLY A 251 -2.08 -13.07 -6.30
N CYS A 252 -1.57 -12.16 -5.46
CA CYS A 252 -2.28 -11.05 -4.84
C CYS A 252 -1.54 -9.73 -5.07
N GLY A 253 -2.26 -8.63 -4.98
CA GLY A 253 -1.74 -7.30 -5.26
C GLY A 253 -2.72 -6.24 -4.79
N VAL A 254 -2.55 -5.00 -5.26
CA VAL A 254 -3.46 -3.90 -4.92
C VAL A 254 -4.15 -3.32 -6.15
N LYS A 255 -5.43 -2.98 -5.99
CA LYS A 255 -6.18 -2.13 -6.92
C LYS A 255 -6.06 -0.69 -6.41
N MET A 256 -5.54 0.21 -7.24
CA MET A 256 -5.51 1.64 -6.93
C MET A 256 -6.86 2.28 -7.20
N MET A 257 -7.18 3.35 -6.47
CA MET A 257 -8.38 4.16 -6.66
C MET A 257 -8.05 5.62 -6.37
N SER A 258 -8.10 6.48 -7.39
CA SER A 258 -8.03 7.93 -7.18
C SER A 258 -9.33 8.37 -6.53
N VAL A 259 -9.24 8.83 -5.29
CA VAL A 259 -10.39 9.32 -4.52
C VAL A 259 -10.79 10.71 -5.02
N ALA A 260 -9.82 11.58 -5.31
CA ALA A 260 -10.05 12.91 -5.88
C ALA A 260 -10.88 12.90 -7.19
N ASN A 261 -10.71 11.87 -8.02
CA ASN A 261 -11.50 11.68 -9.25
C ASN A 261 -12.63 10.64 -9.10
N LEU A 262 -12.76 10.00 -7.94
CA LEU A 262 -13.64 8.85 -7.68
C LEU A 262 -13.60 7.80 -8.82
N LYS A 263 -12.40 7.39 -9.23
CA LYS A 263 -12.16 6.43 -10.34
C LYS A 263 -11.23 5.30 -9.89
N SER A 264 -11.58 4.06 -10.24
CA SER A 264 -10.68 2.91 -10.08
C SER A 264 -9.56 2.96 -11.12
N CYS A 265 -8.33 2.77 -10.65
CA CYS A 265 -7.10 2.81 -11.45
C CYS A 265 -6.56 1.38 -11.68
N GLN A 266 -5.29 1.27 -12.06
CA GLN A 266 -4.59 0.03 -12.38
C GLN A 266 -4.53 -0.95 -11.19
N TYR A 267 -4.38 -2.25 -11.52
CA TYR A 267 -4.00 -3.29 -10.57
C TYR A 267 -2.49 -3.54 -10.64
N ILE A 268 -1.83 -3.54 -9.49
CA ILE A 268 -0.40 -3.87 -9.35
C ILE A 268 -0.29 -5.27 -8.72
N PRO A 269 0.30 -6.27 -9.40
CA PRO A 269 0.66 -7.55 -8.78
C PRO A 269 1.90 -7.36 -7.88
N ILE A 270 1.86 -7.89 -6.65
CA ILE A 270 2.93 -7.64 -5.65
C ILE A 270 3.40 -8.93 -4.96
N HIS A 271 2.46 -9.77 -4.52
CA HIS A 271 2.71 -10.96 -3.70
C HIS A 271 2.16 -12.24 -4.34
N SER A 272 2.73 -13.39 -3.99
CA SER A 272 2.25 -14.71 -4.43
C SER A 272 1.10 -15.25 -3.58
N LYS A 273 0.93 -14.75 -2.34
CA LYS A 273 -0.15 -15.14 -1.41
C LYS A 273 -0.86 -13.92 -0.82
N GLN A 274 -1.92 -14.17 -0.05
CA GLN A 274 -2.77 -13.14 0.55
C GLN A 274 -1.97 -12.09 1.34
N ILE A 275 -2.20 -10.82 0.98
CA ILE A 275 -1.71 -9.64 1.68
C ILE A 275 -2.48 -9.49 3.00
N ARG A 276 -1.74 -9.24 4.08
CA ARG A 276 -2.21 -9.14 5.47
C ARG A 276 -2.08 -7.73 6.05
N GLY A 277 -1.10 -6.96 5.58
CA GLY A 277 -0.90 -5.56 5.96
C GLY A 277 -0.58 -4.70 4.74
N LEU A 278 -1.09 -3.47 4.75
CA LEU A 278 -0.74 -2.37 3.86
C LEU A 278 -0.54 -1.12 4.72
N ALA A 279 0.47 -0.30 4.42
CA ALA A 279 0.70 0.98 5.11
C ALA A 279 1.52 1.96 4.26
N PHE A 280 1.26 3.27 4.42
CA PHE A 280 2.12 4.34 3.91
C PHE A 280 2.87 5.00 5.06
N GLY A 281 4.08 5.50 4.77
CA GLY A 281 4.84 6.32 5.71
C GLY A 281 4.42 7.79 5.64
N ARG A 282 5.06 8.64 6.45
CA ARG A 282 4.91 10.11 6.38
C ARG A 282 5.62 10.76 5.18
N ARG A 283 6.22 9.96 4.29
CA ARG A 283 6.95 10.42 3.11
C ARG A 283 5.95 10.67 1.97
N ALA A 284 6.07 11.82 1.30
CA ALA A 284 5.25 12.17 0.13
C ALA A 284 5.76 11.53 -1.18
N ASP A 285 6.32 10.31 -1.10
CA ASP A 285 6.91 9.58 -2.24
C ASP A 285 6.02 8.44 -2.76
N GLY A 286 4.82 8.26 -2.18
CA GLY A 286 3.86 7.23 -2.60
C GLY A 286 4.35 5.80 -2.35
N LEU A 287 5.28 5.59 -1.41
CA LEU A 287 5.87 4.28 -1.15
C LEU A 287 4.96 3.41 -0.26
N LEU A 288 4.31 2.43 -0.87
CA LEU A 288 3.46 1.46 -0.21
C LEU A 288 4.29 0.32 0.41
N LEU A 289 4.15 0.13 1.72
CA LEU A 289 4.59 -1.07 2.43
C LEU A 289 3.49 -2.13 2.38
N SER A 290 3.86 -3.37 2.02
CA SER A 290 2.93 -4.52 2.02
C SER A 290 3.55 -5.76 2.66
N ALA A 291 2.75 -6.43 3.49
CA ALA A 291 3.10 -7.68 4.18
C ALA A 291 2.16 -8.81 3.76
N ALA A 292 2.69 -10.02 3.53
CA ALA A 292 1.89 -11.17 3.10
C ALA A 292 2.33 -12.52 3.68
N LEU A 293 1.46 -13.51 3.51
CA LEU A 293 1.68 -14.90 3.91
C LEU A 293 2.69 -15.67 3.02
N ASP A 294 3.33 -14.99 2.06
CA ASP A 294 4.42 -15.54 1.24
C ASP A 294 5.82 -15.29 1.82
N ASN A 295 5.88 -14.90 3.10
CA ASN A 295 7.08 -14.62 3.87
C ASN A 295 7.83 -13.34 3.44
N THR A 296 7.26 -12.54 2.54
CA THR A 296 7.89 -11.30 2.08
C THR A 296 7.22 -10.04 2.65
N LEU A 297 8.06 -9.04 2.86
CA LEU A 297 7.69 -7.64 3.08
C LEU A 297 8.18 -6.87 1.86
N LYS A 298 7.30 -6.11 1.19
CA LYS A 298 7.59 -5.44 -0.07
C LYS A 298 7.33 -3.95 0.02
N LEU A 299 8.13 -3.20 -0.74
CA LEU A 299 7.95 -1.78 -0.96
C LEU A 299 7.58 -1.57 -2.43
N THR A 300 6.50 -0.85 -2.69
CA THR A 300 5.95 -0.63 -4.03
C THR A 300 5.73 0.87 -4.23
N SER A 301 6.34 1.48 -5.26
CA SER A 301 6.08 2.89 -5.55
C SER A 301 4.80 3.01 -6.37
N LEU A 302 3.87 3.85 -5.90
CA LEU A 302 2.66 4.21 -6.65
C LEU A 302 2.92 5.24 -7.77
N ALA A 303 4.13 5.80 -7.86
CA ALA A 303 4.51 6.68 -8.97
C ALA A 303 4.91 5.89 -10.23
N THR A 304 5.61 4.75 -10.04
CA THR A 304 6.05 3.87 -11.13
C THR A 304 5.19 2.61 -11.30
N ASN A 305 4.28 2.34 -10.36
CA ASN A 305 3.49 1.10 -10.26
C ASN A 305 4.36 -0.18 -10.19
N THR A 306 5.58 -0.09 -9.64
CA THR A 306 6.52 -1.21 -9.53
C THR A 306 6.89 -1.52 -8.08
N VAL A 307 7.14 -2.81 -7.80
CA VAL A 307 7.80 -3.25 -6.56
C VAL A 307 9.26 -2.84 -6.63
N VAL A 308 9.69 -1.95 -5.75
CA VAL A 308 11.07 -1.40 -5.75
C VAL A 308 12.02 -2.20 -4.86
N GLN A 309 11.51 -2.86 -3.81
CA GLN A 309 12.31 -3.64 -2.88
C GLN A 309 11.50 -4.81 -2.31
N THR A 310 12.18 -5.94 -2.05
CA THR A 310 11.59 -7.14 -1.44
C THR A 310 12.51 -7.68 -0.35
N TYR A 311 12.03 -7.62 0.89
CA TYR A 311 12.66 -8.28 2.03
C TYR A 311 12.02 -9.66 2.24
N ASN A 312 12.85 -10.66 2.58
CA ASN A 312 12.39 -11.99 2.97
C ASN A 312 12.52 -12.12 4.51
N ALA A 313 11.39 -12.33 5.19
CA ALA A 313 11.36 -12.53 6.64
C ALA A 313 11.53 -14.01 7.05
N GLY A 314 11.63 -14.92 6.07
CA GLY A 314 11.70 -16.37 6.28
C GLY A 314 10.42 -17.02 6.85
N ARG A 315 9.49 -16.22 7.39
CA ARG A 315 8.23 -16.63 8.03
C ARG A 315 7.06 -15.78 7.50
N PRO A 316 5.82 -16.31 7.44
CA PRO A 316 4.64 -15.55 7.03
C PRO A 316 4.46 -14.26 7.83
N VAL A 317 4.28 -13.14 7.13
CA VAL A 317 4.09 -11.81 7.74
C VAL A 317 2.60 -11.53 7.89
N TRP A 318 2.16 -11.18 9.09
CA TRP A 318 0.77 -11.02 9.50
C TRP A 318 0.33 -9.56 9.65
N SER A 319 1.27 -8.66 9.91
CA SER A 319 1.03 -7.21 10.05
C SER A 319 2.30 -6.43 9.70
N CYS A 320 2.14 -5.15 9.38
CA CYS A 320 3.27 -4.23 9.17
C CYS A 320 2.86 -2.77 9.42
N CYS A 321 3.81 -1.96 9.85
CA CYS A 321 3.65 -0.51 9.95
C CYS A 321 4.98 0.21 9.69
N TRP A 322 4.89 1.51 9.42
CA TRP A 322 6.04 2.42 9.34
C TRP A 322 6.37 2.99 10.72
N CYS A 323 7.65 3.28 10.96
CA CYS A 323 8.03 4.24 12.00
C CYS A 323 7.56 5.64 11.59
N LEU A 324 6.95 6.37 12.53
CA LEU A 324 6.46 7.73 12.31
C LEU A 324 7.40 8.81 12.85
N ASP A 325 8.47 8.40 13.56
CA ASP A 325 9.54 9.27 14.07
C ASP A 325 10.73 9.32 13.09
N ASP A 326 11.23 8.17 12.61
CA ASP A 326 12.22 8.06 11.53
C ASP A 326 11.66 7.22 10.37
N THR A 327 11.38 7.87 9.24
CA THR A 327 10.76 7.26 8.05
C THR A 327 11.60 6.17 7.37
N ASN A 328 12.84 5.92 7.80
CA ASN A 328 13.67 4.85 7.28
C ASN A 328 13.40 3.49 7.96
N TYR A 329 12.60 3.42 9.04
CA TYR A 329 12.30 2.15 9.72
C TYR A 329 10.90 1.61 9.40
N ILE A 330 10.84 0.30 9.14
CA ILE A 330 9.60 -0.47 8.92
C ILE A 330 9.58 -1.72 9.80
N TYR A 331 8.39 -2.04 10.31
CA TYR A 331 8.15 -3.16 11.23
C TYR A 331 7.33 -4.25 10.53
N ALA A 332 7.74 -5.50 10.69
CA ALA A 332 7.09 -6.68 10.14
C ALA A 332 6.73 -7.68 11.26
N GLY A 333 5.42 -7.83 11.51
CA GLY A 333 4.89 -8.73 12.53
C GLY A 333 4.74 -10.16 11.99
N LEU A 334 5.37 -11.13 12.64
CA LEU A 334 5.50 -12.49 12.14
C LEU A 334 4.51 -13.48 12.80
N VAL A 335 4.30 -14.62 12.15
CA VAL A 335 3.44 -15.71 12.65
C VAL A 335 3.86 -16.29 14.01
N ASN A 336 5.13 -16.16 14.40
CA ASN A 336 5.66 -16.60 15.69
C ASN A 336 5.60 -15.54 16.79
N GLY A 337 5.04 -14.35 16.52
CA GLY A 337 4.91 -13.25 17.47
C GLY A 337 6.11 -12.29 17.54
N SER A 338 7.17 -12.53 16.76
CA SER A 338 8.30 -11.60 16.63
C SER A 338 7.97 -10.40 15.75
N ILE A 339 8.67 -9.29 15.99
CA ILE A 339 8.71 -8.12 15.09
C ILE A 339 10.11 -8.05 14.47
N MET A 340 10.23 -8.19 13.15
CA MET A 340 11.46 -7.83 12.45
C MET A 340 11.44 -6.33 12.11
N ILE A 341 12.53 -5.65 12.42
CA ILE A 341 12.77 -4.25 12.10
C ILE A 341 13.72 -4.19 10.90
N TYR A 342 13.31 -3.54 9.83
CA TYR A 342 14.16 -3.27 8.67
C TYR A 342 14.45 -1.78 8.57
N ASP A 343 15.65 -1.45 8.08
CA ASP A 343 16.10 -0.10 7.77
C ASP A 343 16.14 0.05 6.25
N LEU A 344 15.54 1.10 5.67
CA LEU A 344 15.56 1.32 4.22
C LEU A 344 16.99 1.47 3.65
N ARG A 345 17.99 1.73 4.51
CA ARG A 345 19.41 1.83 4.13
C ARG A 345 20.10 0.48 4.03
N ASP A 346 19.57 -0.57 4.66
CA ASP A 346 20.01 -1.95 4.44
C ASP A 346 18.94 -2.70 3.62
N THR A 347 19.27 -3.04 2.37
CA THR A 347 18.39 -3.77 1.46
C THR A 347 18.44 -5.30 1.64
N ASN A 348 19.27 -5.82 2.55
CA ASN A 348 19.56 -7.25 2.65
C ASN A 348 18.79 -7.95 3.77
N SER A 349 18.82 -7.40 4.99
CA SER A 349 18.33 -8.07 6.20
C SER A 349 17.50 -7.15 7.09
N HIS A 350 16.85 -7.73 8.10
CA HIS A 350 16.39 -7.00 9.27
C HIS A 350 17.62 -6.57 10.09
N VAL A 351 17.55 -5.40 10.72
CA VAL A 351 18.58 -4.89 11.64
C VAL A 351 18.40 -5.42 13.07
N GLN A 352 17.18 -5.82 13.43
CA GLN A 352 16.84 -6.32 14.76
C GLN A 352 15.55 -7.18 14.72
N GLU A 353 15.47 -8.22 15.56
CA GLU A 353 14.24 -8.98 15.82
C GLU A 353 13.81 -8.77 17.29
N LEU A 354 12.63 -8.20 17.50
CA LEU A 354 12.01 -8.10 18.83
C LEU A 354 11.25 -9.41 19.11
N VAL A 355 11.84 -10.26 19.95
CA VAL A 355 11.32 -11.60 20.28
C VAL A 355 10.20 -11.51 21.33
N PRO A 356 9.08 -12.25 21.20
CA PRO A 356 7.97 -12.17 22.15
C PRO A 356 8.33 -12.83 23.50
N GLN A 357 8.16 -12.06 24.57
CA GLN A 357 8.58 -12.44 25.93
C GLN A 357 7.70 -13.49 26.63
N LYS A 358 6.44 -13.67 26.20
CA LYS A 358 5.45 -14.52 26.88
C LYS A 358 5.03 -15.76 26.10
N SER A 359 4.66 -15.61 24.84
CA SER A 359 4.08 -16.68 24.01
C SER A 359 4.32 -16.44 22.52
N ARG A 360 4.32 -17.51 21.74
CA ARG A 360 4.63 -17.53 20.29
C ARG A 360 3.35 -17.60 19.45
N CYS A 361 2.49 -16.60 19.59
CA CYS A 361 1.25 -16.45 18.85
C CYS A 361 1.37 -15.35 17.75
N PRO A 362 0.59 -15.42 16.65
CA PRO A 362 0.76 -14.50 15.52
C PRO A 362 0.58 -13.02 15.88
N MET A 363 1.45 -12.17 15.31
CA MET A 363 1.35 -10.72 15.43
C MET A 363 0.28 -10.16 14.48
N VAL A 364 -0.96 -10.09 14.94
CA VAL A 364 -2.13 -9.78 14.10
C VAL A 364 -2.29 -8.29 13.78
N SER A 365 -1.80 -7.38 14.64
CA SER A 365 -1.70 -5.96 14.33
C SER A 365 -0.42 -5.33 14.86
N LEU A 366 0.04 -4.31 14.14
CA LEU A 366 1.11 -3.39 14.52
C LEU A 366 0.61 -1.97 14.22
N SER A 367 0.70 -1.07 15.20
CA SER A 367 0.38 0.34 15.05
C SER A 367 1.47 1.17 15.71
N TYR A 368 2.05 2.13 14.98
CA TYR A 368 3.14 2.95 15.51
C TYR A 368 2.62 4.25 16.12
N LEU A 369 3.14 4.60 17.30
CA LEU A 369 2.79 5.80 18.05
C LEU A 369 4.04 6.70 18.12
N PRO A 370 4.04 7.90 17.52
CA PRO A 370 5.21 8.76 17.48
C PRO A 370 5.54 9.38 18.84
N ARG A 371 6.77 9.85 19.02
CA ARG A 371 7.17 10.67 20.17
C ARG A 371 6.45 12.03 20.12
N MET A 372 5.91 12.49 21.24
CA MET A 372 5.09 13.70 21.31
C MET A 372 5.18 14.33 22.70
N ALA A 373 5.05 15.67 22.79
CA ALA A 373 4.95 16.37 24.07
C ALA A 373 3.55 16.14 24.71
N SER A 374 3.35 14.99 25.34
CA SER A 374 2.15 14.65 26.12
C SER A 374 2.50 14.29 27.57
N ALA A 375 1.65 14.72 28.50
CA ALA A 375 1.78 14.41 29.92
C ALA A 375 1.40 12.96 30.27
N SER A 376 0.56 12.29 29.47
CA SER A 376 0.14 10.90 29.73
C SER A 376 1.17 9.88 29.23
N LEU A 377 1.63 10.02 27.98
CA LEU A 377 2.69 9.19 27.41
C LEU A 377 3.51 10.02 26.38
N PRO A 378 4.72 10.48 26.72
CA PRO A 378 5.54 11.27 25.78
C PRO A 378 6.33 10.41 24.78
N TYR A 379 6.61 9.15 25.11
CA TYR A 379 7.52 8.29 24.34
C TYR A 379 6.93 7.80 23.01
N GLY A 380 7.81 7.56 22.04
CA GLY A 380 7.48 6.92 20.77
C GLY A 380 7.73 5.41 20.80
N GLY A 381 7.07 4.64 19.94
CA GLY A 381 7.22 3.19 19.89
C GLY A 381 6.13 2.48 19.09
N VAL A 382 6.21 1.15 19.02
CA VAL A 382 5.24 0.32 18.29
C VAL A 382 4.34 -0.47 19.24
N LEU A 383 3.02 -0.30 19.11
CA LEU A 383 2.03 -1.17 19.74
C LEU A 383 1.86 -2.44 18.91
N ALA A 384 2.05 -3.58 19.58
CA ALA A 384 2.04 -4.91 19.01
C ALA A 384 0.90 -5.73 19.62
N GLY A 385 -0.04 -6.16 18.79
CA GLY A 385 -1.20 -6.97 19.18
C GLY A 385 -1.04 -8.44 18.77
N THR A 386 -1.28 -9.36 19.71
CA THR A 386 -1.40 -10.80 19.44
C THR A 386 -2.73 -11.36 19.93
N LEU A 387 -3.05 -12.56 19.46
CA LEU A 387 -4.20 -13.35 19.90
C LEU A 387 -4.14 -13.81 21.37
N GLU A 388 -3.12 -13.40 22.14
CA GLU A 388 -3.01 -13.72 23.58
C GLU A 388 -2.70 -12.49 24.46
N GLY A 389 -2.43 -11.30 23.87
CA GLY A 389 -2.19 -10.07 24.62
C GLY A 389 -1.66 -8.93 23.76
N ALA A 390 -1.05 -7.92 24.38
CA ALA A 390 -0.36 -6.85 23.67
C ALA A 390 0.87 -6.34 24.41
N CYS A 391 1.74 -5.65 23.67
CA CYS A 391 2.93 -5.00 24.18
C CYS A 391 3.16 -3.67 23.45
N PHE A 392 3.52 -2.63 24.18
CA PHE A 392 4.08 -1.41 23.62
C PHE A 392 5.61 -1.52 23.70
N TRP A 393 6.27 -1.57 22.54
CA TRP A 393 7.73 -1.53 22.43
C TRP A 393 8.17 -0.08 22.29
N GLU A 394 8.58 0.52 23.41
CA GLU A 394 9.07 1.90 23.46
C GLU A 394 10.43 2.01 22.76
N GLN A 395 10.58 2.95 21.83
CA GLN A 395 11.85 3.23 21.15
C GLN A 395 12.67 4.24 21.98
N LYS A 396 13.68 3.70 22.69
CA LYS A 396 14.68 4.46 23.44
C LYS A 396 15.72 5.08 22.49
N ALA A 397 16.65 5.85 23.05
CA ALA A 397 17.81 6.34 22.31
C ALA A 397 18.65 5.18 21.72
N GLY A 398 19.32 5.43 20.60
CA GLY A 398 20.16 4.43 19.92
C GLY A 398 19.40 3.24 19.32
N ASN A 399 18.08 3.37 19.09
CA ASN A 399 17.21 2.30 18.56
C ASN A 399 17.20 1.01 19.39
N SER A 400 17.39 1.15 20.71
CA SER A 400 17.02 0.09 21.66
C SER A 400 15.51 0.13 21.95
N TYR A 401 14.90 -1.03 22.22
CA TYR A 401 13.45 -1.15 22.43
C TYR A 401 13.13 -1.79 23.78
N GLN A 402 12.26 -1.15 24.56
CA GLN A 402 11.83 -1.66 25.88
C GLN A 402 10.39 -2.21 25.80
N PRO A 403 10.14 -3.50 26.12
CA PRO A 403 8.81 -4.10 26.06
C PRO A 403 7.97 -3.79 27.30
N HIS A 404 6.90 -3.02 27.12
CA HIS A 404 5.89 -2.75 28.14
C HIS A 404 4.65 -3.60 27.90
N HIS A 405 4.33 -4.53 28.80
CA HIS A 405 3.16 -5.40 28.64
C HIS A 405 1.87 -4.68 29.04
N LEU A 406 0.96 -4.51 28.09
CA LEU A 406 -0.32 -3.85 28.34
C LEU A 406 -1.29 -4.81 29.05
N PRO A 407 -2.00 -4.37 30.12
CA PRO A 407 -2.96 -5.19 30.84
C PRO A 407 -4.26 -5.38 30.03
N LEU A 408 -4.21 -6.27 29.04
CA LEU A 408 -5.37 -6.68 28.25
C LEU A 408 -6.11 -7.86 28.88
N GLU A 409 -7.34 -8.07 28.43
CA GLU A 409 -8.21 -9.15 28.88
C GLU A 409 -7.72 -10.56 28.44
N PRO A 410 -8.08 -11.63 29.18
CA PRO A 410 -7.75 -13.00 28.79
C PRO A 410 -8.34 -13.38 27.43
N GLY A 411 -7.49 -13.89 26.53
CA GLY A 411 -7.86 -14.21 25.14
C GLY A 411 -7.34 -13.19 24.10
N GLY A 412 -6.59 -12.18 24.54
CA GLY A 412 -5.84 -11.29 23.65
C GLY A 412 -6.69 -10.40 22.76
N CYS A 413 -6.09 -9.88 21.70
CA CYS A 413 -6.73 -8.94 20.77
C CYS A 413 -6.65 -9.45 19.32
N ILE A 414 -7.64 -9.09 18.49
CA ILE A 414 -7.62 -9.36 17.05
C ILE A 414 -7.08 -8.20 16.22
N ASP A 415 -7.20 -6.99 16.77
CA ASP A 415 -6.76 -5.75 16.16
C ASP A 415 -6.41 -4.74 17.27
N ILE A 416 -5.41 -3.91 17.00
CA ILE A 416 -5.05 -2.71 17.75
C ILE A 416 -4.74 -1.62 16.74
N GLN A 417 -5.41 -0.48 16.89
CA GLN A 417 -5.14 0.77 16.17
C GLN A 417 -4.90 1.92 17.17
N THR A 418 -4.23 2.98 16.74
CA THR A 418 -3.86 4.13 17.59
C THR A 418 -4.31 5.45 16.98
N GLU A 419 -4.97 6.28 17.78
CA GLU A 419 -5.19 7.69 17.48
C GLU A 419 -4.00 8.48 18.05
N ILE A 420 -3.31 9.23 17.20
CA ILE A 420 -2.00 9.83 17.49
C ILE A 420 -2.14 11.07 18.38
N SER A 421 -3.15 11.89 18.15
CA SER A 421 -3.33 13.21 18.79
C SER A 421 -3.75 13.08 20.26
N THR A 422 -4.70 12.20 20.55
CA THR A 422 -5.19 11.94 21.92
C THR A 422 -4.45 10.83 22.66
N ARG A 423 -3.44 10.19 22.02
CA ARG A 423 -2.63 9.08 22.58
C ARG A 423 -3.45 7.83 22.98
N ARG A 424 -4.66 7.68 22.42
CA ARG A 424 -5.57 6.56 22.71
C ARG A 424 -5.37 5.42 21.72
N CYS A 425 -5.57 4.19 22.18
CA CYS A 425 -5.59 3.01 21.32
C CYS A 425 -6.92 2.27 21.44
N LEU A 426 -7.34 1.65 20.33
CA LEU A 426 -8.54 0.84 20.23
C LEU A 426 -8.13 -0.63 20.12
N ALA A 427 -8.35 -1.41 21.18
CA ALA A 427 -8.14 -2.86 21.15
C ALA A 427 -9.46 -3.57 20.88
N THR A 428 -9.46 -4.51 19.92
CA THR A 428 -10.65 -5.29 19.55
C THR A 428 -10.54 -6.73 20.05
N TYR A 429 -11.61 -7.23 20.66
CA TYR A 429 -11.69 -8.53 21.34
C TYR A 429 -12.76 -9.42 20.72
N ARG A 430 -12.50 -10.73 20.66
CA ARG A 430 -13.48 -11.73 20.22
C ARG A 430 -14.56 -11.99 21.29
N PRO A 431 -15.76 -12.45 20.88
CA PRO A 431 -16.72 -13.05 21.80
C PRO A 431 -16.08 -14.17 22.63
N SER A 432 -16.41 -14.21 23.91
CA SER A 432 -15.92 -15.19 24.88
C SER A 432 -17.04 -15.64 25.82
N LYS A 433 -16.79 -16.64 26.68
CA LYS A 433 -17.78 -17.10 27.67
C LYS A 433 -18.24 -16.00 28.63
N ASN A 434 -17.37 -15.01 28.89
CA ASN A 434 -17.65 -13.90 29.81
C ASN A 434 -18.33 -12.72 29.10
N ASN A 435 -18.12 -12.57 27.79
CA ASN A 435 -18.61 -11.46 26.99
C ASN A 435 -19.10 -11.99 25.63
N PRO A 436 -20.41 -12.18 25.42
CA PRO A 436 -20.96 -12.87 24.24
C PRO A 436 -20.87 -12.06 22.94
N CYS A 437 -20.37 -10.82 22.99
CA CYS A 437 -20.24 -9.91 21.85
C CYS A 437 -18.78 -9.56 21.56
N VAL A 438 -18.51 -9.20 20.30
CA VAL A 438 -17.30 -8.45 19.91
C VAL A 438 -17.29 -7.15 20.71
N ARG A 439 -16.14 -6.81 21.30
CA ARG A 439 -15.95 -5.53 21.99
C ARG A 439 -14.74 -4.81 21.43
N CYS A 440 -14.89 -3.50 21.28
CA CYS A 440 -13.78 -2.58 21.04
C CYS A 440 -13.61 -1.77 22.32
N VAL A 441 -12.43 -1.83 22.94
CA VAL A 441 -12.12 -1.05 24.14
C VAL A 441 -11.18 0.06 23.73
N MET A 442 -11.61 1.31 23.88
CA MET A 442 -10.72 2.45 23.79
C MET A 442 -9.98 2.58 25.12
N MET A 443 -8.65 2.61 25.05
CA MET A 443 -7.76 2.71 26.19
C MET A 443 -6.89 3.95 26.07
N GLU A 444 -6.61 4.59 27.19
CA GLU A 444 -5.59 5.63 27.29
C GLU A 444 -4.25 5.00 27.68
N LEU A 445 -3.21 5.34 26.94
CA LEU A 445 -1.84 4.91 27.24
C LEU A 445 -1.21 5.91 28.22
N THR A 446 -0.69 5.39 29.32
CA THR A 446 -0.11 6.15 30.42
C THR A 446 1.27 5.65 30.77
N CYS A 447 2.16 6.54 31.20
CA CYS A 447 3.51 6.24 31.61
C CYS A 447 3.74 6.65 33.07
N ARG A 448 4.48 5.85 33.84
CA ARG A 448 4.89 6.20 35.22
C ARG A 448 6.35 5.80 35.46
N PRO A 449 7.21 6.67 36.02
CA PRO A 449 8.59 6.31 36.35
C PRO A 449 8.60 5.16 37.36
N LEU A 450 9.55 4.24 37.21
CA LEU A 450 9.65 3.06 38.09
C LEU A 450 10.10 3.45 39.51
N THR A 451 10.97 4.46 39.59
CA THR A 451 11.34 5.20 40.81
C THR A 451 11.63 6.66 40.45
N GLU A 452 11.55 7.59 41.41
CA GLU A 452 11.80 9.03 41.18
C GLU A 452 13.23 9.37 40.71
N ALA A 453 14.16 8.42 40.75
CA ALA A 453 15.57 8.58 40.41
C ALA A 453 16.03 7.68 39.24
N SER A 454 15.11 7.09 38.46
CA SER A 454 15.46 6.26 37.29
C SER A 454 14.84 6.78 35.99
N GLU A 455 15.55 6.58 34.88
CA GLU A 455 15.03 6.80 33.51
C GLU A 455 14.18 5.62 33.00
N ASP A 456 14.02 4.57 33.83
CA ASP A 456 13.11 3.46 33.57
C ASP A 456 11.67 3.85 33.91
N VAL A 457 10.77 3.64 32.95
CA VAL A 457 9.38 4.10 33.00
C VAL A 457 8.50 2.98 32.52
N VAL A 458 7.40 2.68 33.22
CA VAL A 458 6.46 1.63 32.82
C VAL A 458 5.31 2.25 32.03
N CYS A 459 5.09 1.77 30.81
CA CYS A 459 3.88 2.08 30.04
C CYS A 459 2.74 1.11 30.39
N SER A 460 1.53 1.62 30.57
CA SER A 460 0.32 0.84 30.83
C SER A 460 -0.90 1.43 30.12
N SER A 461 -1.91 0.60 29.84
CA SER A 461 -3.17 0.99 29.21
C SER A 461 -4.33 0.93 30.20
N ASN A 462 -5.08 2.02 30.35
CA ASN A 462 -6.30 2.05 31.18
C ASN A 462 -7.54 2.10 30.26
N PRO A 463 -8.57 1.27 30.45
CA PRO A 463 -9.79 1.34 29.66
C PRO A 463 -10.57 2.62 29.97
N VAL A 464 -10.94 3.34 28.91
CA VAL A 464 -11.73 4.59 29.01
C VAL A 464 -13.19 4.31 28.65
N GLN A 465 -13.43 3.69 27.49
CA GLN A 465 -14.77 3.41 26.97
C GLN A 465 -14.81 2.05 26.28
N THR A 466 -15.92 1.32 26.42
CA THR A 466 -16.15 0.04 25.76
C THR A 466 -17.35 0.12 24.81
N PHE A 467 -17.16 -0.30 23.56
CA PHE A 467 -18.18 -0.37 22.53
C PHE A 467 -18.45 -1.83 22.19
N SER A 468 -19.72 -2.23 22.13
CA SER A 468 -20.13 -3.60 21.81
C SER A 468 -20.73 -3.69 20.41
N ALA A 469 -20.21 -4.60 19.59
CA ALA A 469 -20.78 -5.01 18.31
C ALA A 469 -21.52 -6.37 18.47
N GLY A 470 -21.76 -7.11 17.38
CA GLY A 470 -22.51 -8.36 17.42
C GLY A 470 -21.76 -9.57 18.00
N PRO A 471 -22.45 -10.73 18.13
CA PRO A 471 -21.92 -11.96 18.73
C PRO A 471 -20.99 -12.78 17.83
N THR A 472 -20.59 -12.29 16.66
CA THR A 472 -19.80 -13.06 15.69
C THR A 472 -18.53 -12.32 15.29
N CYS A 473 -17.39 -13.00 15.36
CA CYS A 473 -16.15 -12.62 14.71
C CYS A 473 -15.43 -13.89 14.24
N LYS A 474 -15.65 -14.26 12.98
CA LYS A 474 -14.86 -15.27 12.27
C LYS A 474 -13.66 -14.59 11.64
N LEU A 475 -13.92 -13.52 10.89
CA LEU A 475 -12.92 -12.74 10.17
C LEU A 475 -12.22 -11.74 11.08
N LEU A 476 -10.95 -11.46 10.79
CA LEU A 476 -10.17 -10.41 11.44
C LEU A 476 -10.47 -9.08 10.74
N THR A 477 -11.38 -8.30 11.31
CA THR A 477 -11.68 -6.94 10.84
C THR A 477 -10.69 -5.95 11.43
N LYS A 478 -10.11 -5.10 10.58
CA LYS A 478 -9.46 -3.86 11.00
C LYS A 478 -10.53 -2.80 11.27
N ASN A 479 -10.51 -2.26 12.49
CA ASN A 479 -11.38 -1.18 12.92
C ASN A 479 -10.64 0.17 12.79
N ALA A 480 -11.32 1.28 13.09
CA ALA A 480 -10.74 2.62 13.02
C ALA A 480 -11.03 3.42 14.29
N ILE A 481 -10.05 4.23 14.69
CA ILE A 481 -10.18 5.29 15.69
C ILE A 481 -9.52 6.55 15.12
N PHE A 482 -10.26 7.66 15.06
CA PHE A 482 -9.83 8.87 14.34
C PHE A 482 -10.55 10.10 14.90
N GLN A 483 -9.99 11.30 14.67
CA GLN A 483 -10.59 12.55 15.13
C GLN A 483 -11.86 12.89 14.32
N SER A 484 -12.79 13.62 14.94
CA SER A 484 -14.03 14.05 14.30
C SER A 484 -13.77 15.03 13.13
N PRO A 485 -14.46 14.87 11.98
CA PRO A 485 -14.50 15.84 10.89
C PRO A 485 -15.00 17.26 11.24
N ASP A 486 -15.55 17.48 12.44
CA ASP A 486 -16.05 18.79 12.87
C ASP A 486 -15.02 19.60 13.68
N GLU A 487 -13.76 19.13 13.74
CA GLU A 487 -12.59 19.78 14.39
C GLU A 487 -12.74 20.13 15.90
N ASP A 488 -13.81 19.67 16.54
CA ASP A 488 -14.14 19.91 17.95
C ASP A 488 -13.24 19.17 18.97
N GLY A 489 -12.27 18.40 18.49
CA GLY A 489 -11.39 17.55 19.30
C GLY A 489 -12.03 16.25 19.79
N SER A 490 -13.29 15.96 19.41
CA SER A 490 -13.89 14.64 19.66
C SER A 490 -13.23 13.57 18.79
N VAL A 491 -13.41 12.31 19.18
CA VAL A 491 -12.82 11.14 18.54
C VAL A 491 -13.94 10.17 18.21
N PHE A 492 -13.97 9.68 16.98
CA PHE A 492 -14.88 8.63 16.57
C PHE A 492 -14.19 7.27 16.59
N VAL A 493 -14.96 6.27 17.02
CA VAL A 493 -14.62 4.85 16.87
C VAL A 493 -15.54 4.26 15.81
N CYS A 494 -14.98 3.55 14.84
CA CYS A 494 -15.75 2.83 13.83
C CYS A 494 -15.30 1.38 13.76
N ALA A 495 -16.24 0.44 13.91
CA ALA A 495 -15.94 -1.00 13.92
C ALA A 495 -16.93 -1.81 13.07
N GLY A 496 -16.44 -2.88 12.47
CA GLY A 496 -17.27 -3.82 11.70
C GLY A 496 -18.08 -4.74 12.61
N ASP A 497 -19.36 -4.91 12.28
CA ASP A 497 -20.24 -5.94 12.84
C ASP A 497 -20.55 -7.01 11.78
N GLU A 498 -19.98 -8.20 11.94
CA GLU A 498 -20.26 -9.37 11.10
C GLU A 498 -21.72 -9.85 11.25
N ALA A 499 -22.35 -9.63 12.41
CA ALA A 499 -23.68 -10.19 12.69
C ALA A 499 -24.80 -9.49 11.93
N SER A 500 -24.61 -8.21 11.58
CA SER A 500 -25.58 -7.42 10.82
C SER A 500 -25.02 -6.73 9.57
N ASN A 501 -23.86 -7.19 9.08
CA ASN A 501 -23.19 -6.70 7.87
C ASN A 501 -23.10 -5.16 7.83
N SER A 502 -22.49 -4.54 8.84
CA SER A 502 -22.41 -3.08 8.89
C SER A 502 -21.11 -2.59 9.52
N ALA A 503 -20.78 -1.31 9.32
CA ALA A 503 -19.85 -0.60 10.18
C ALA A 503 -20.66 0.28 11.15
N LEU A 504 -20.40 0.12 12.45
CA LEU A 504 -20.98 0.92 13.52
C LEU A 504 -20.04 2.08 13.82
N LEU A 505 -20.58 3.28 14.00
CA LEU A 505 -19.83 4.51 14.29
C LEU A 505 -20.32 5.08 15.62
N TRP A 506 -19.41 5.25 16.57
CA TRP A 506 -19.68 5.82 17.89
C TRP A 506 -18.87 7.10 18.11
N ASP A 507 -19.44 8.03 18.88
CA ASP A 507 -18.65 9.06 19.56
C ASP A 507 -17.95 8.43 20.76
N ALA A 508 -16.64 8.62 20.86
CA ALA A 508 -15.84 8.05 21.92
C ALA A 508 -15.88 8.86 23.23
N GLY A 509 -16.41 10.10 23.22
CA GLY A 509 -16.61 10.91 24.43
C GLY A 509 -17.85 10.49 25.23
N SER A 510 -18.99 10.36 24.57
CA SER A 510 -20.27 9.92 25.18
C SER A 510 -20.48 8.41 25.19
N GLY A 511 -19.74 7.66 24.36
CA GLY A 511 -19.99 6.23 24.12
C GLY A 511 -21.22 5.94 23.25
N SER A 512 -21.90 6.97 22.74
CA SER A 512 -23.16 6.81 21.99
C SER A 512 -22.94 6.37 20.55
N LEU A 513 -23.86 5.55 20.02
CA LEU A 513 -23.84 5.13 18.62
C LEU A 513 -24.42 6.25 17.75
N LEU A 514 -23.57 6.89 16.95
CA LEU A 514 -23.94 7.96 16.02
C LEU A 514 -24.62 7.39 14.76
N GLN A 515 -24.06 6.33 14.17
CA GLN A 515 -24.51 5.84 12.87
C GLN A 515 -24.26 4.33 12.68
N LYS A 516 -25.12 3.71 11.86
CA LYS A 516 -24.95 2.35 11.35
C LYS A 516 -24.85 2.37 9.82
N LEU A 517 -23.65 2.13 9.30
CA LEU A 517 -23.33 2.14 7.87
C LEU A 517 -23.55 0.74 7.29
N GLN A 518 -24.66 0.57 6.56
CA GLN A 518 -25.07 -0.74 6.05
C GLN A 518 -24.20 -1.22 4.88
N ALA A 519 -23.71 -2.46 4.97
CA ALA A 519 -22.96 -3.17 3.95
C ALA A 519 -23.72 -4.44 3.52
N ASP A 520 -23.36 -4.98 2.35
CA ASP A 520 -24.05 -6.13 1.75
C ASP A 520 -23.37 -7.45 2.13
N LEU A 521 -22.22 -7.35 2.81
CA LEU A 521 -21.32 -8.40 3.31
C LEU A 521 -20.60 -7.85 4.56
N PRO A 522 -19.93 -8.70 5.37
CA PRO A 522 -19.15 -8.24 6.52
C PRO A 522 -18.07 -7.23 6.15
N VAL A 523 -17.90 -6.22 7.00
CA VAL A 523 -16.85 -5.20 6.87
C VAL A 523 -15.52 -5.74 7.44
N LEU A 524 -14.45 -5.59 6.66
CA LEU A 524 -13.12 -6.18 6.93
C LEU A 524 -12.03 -5.15 7.25
N ASP A 525 -12.18 -3.94 6.72
CA ASP A 525 -11.24 -2.84 6.95
C ASP A 525 -12.01 -1.51 6.84
N ILE A 526 -11.59 -0.52 7.62
CA ILE A 526 -12.23 0.78 7.75
C ILE A 526 -11.12 1.84 7.69
N CYS A 527 -11.13 2.66 6.65
CA CYS A 527 -10.09 3.66 6.41
C CYS A 527 -10.72 5.06 6.35
N PRO A 528 -10.58 5.88 7.41
CA PRO A 528 -10.87 7.31 7.34
C PRO A 528 -9.81 7.99 6.48
N LEU A 529 -10.22 8.97 5.67
CA LEU A 529 -9.33 9.70 4.78
C LEU A 529 -9.89 11.08 4.44
N GLU A 530 -9.03 12.04 4.17
CA GLU A 530 -9.42 13.39 3.77
C GLU A 530 -8.94 13.69 2.35
N VAL A 531 -9.77 14.34 1.55
CA VAL A 531 -9.43 14.81 0.20
C VAL A 531 -10.03 16.19 0.00
N ASN A 532 -9.22 17.19 -0.33
CA ASN A 532 -9.69 18.56 -0.62
C ASN A 532 -10.64 19.11 0.47
N GLN A 533 -10.22 19.09 1.74
CA GLN A 533 -11.03 19.53 2.90
C GLN A 533 -12.39 18.79 3.03
N THR A 534 -12.49 17.60 2.45
CA THR A 534 -13.67 16.72 2.53
C THR A 534 -13.29 15.46 3.27
N HIS A 535 -13.87 15.26 4.46
CA HIS A 535 -13.68 14.04 5.23
C HIS A 535 -14.55 12.91 4.67
N LEU A 536 -13.89 11.79 4.37
CA LEU A 536 -14.46 10.60 3.78
C LEU A 536 -14.14 9.38 4.65
N LEU A 537 -14.97 8.35 4.55
CA LEU A 537 -14.79 7.08 5.23
C LEU A 537 -14.97 5.94 4.22
N ALA A 538 -13.93 5.13 4.04
CA ALA A 538 -13.98 3.94 3.21
C ALA A 538 -14.25 2.71 4.07
N THR A 539 -15.21 1.86 3.69
CA THR A 539 -15.40 0.53 4.28
C THR A 539 -15.18 -0.56 3.23
N LEU A 540 -14.38 -1.57 3.59
CA LEU A 540 -14.06 -2.71 2.73
C LEU A 540 -14.94 -3.92 3.07
N THR A 541 -15.49 -4.55 2.04
CA THR A 541 -16.04 -5.92 2.09
C THR A 541 -15.16 -6.86 1.25
N GLU A 542 -15.45 -8.17 1.22
CA GLU A 542 -14.69 -9.11 0.37
C GLU A 542 -14.63 -8.73 -1.12
N LYS A 543 -15.61 -7.96 -1.63
CA LYS A 543 -15.78 -7.66 -3.07
C LYS A 543 -15.75 -6.17 -3.42
N MET A 544 -16.18 -5.31 -2.51
CA MET A 544 -16.47 -3.90 -2.80
C MET A 544 -15.94 -2.97 -1.70
N VAL A 545 -15.60 -1.74 -2.10
CA VAL A 545 -15.43 -0.60 -1.19
C VAL A 545 -16.64 0.32 -1.31
N LYS A 546 -17.19 0.73 -0.16
CA LYS A 546 -18.16 1.82 -0.07
C LYS A 546 -17.44 3.08 0.46
N ILE A 547 -17.57 4.19 -0.25
CA ILE A 547 -17.05 5.51 0.16
C ILE A 547 -18.23 6.35 0.66
N TYR A 548 -18.14 6.77 1.92
CA TYR A 548 -19.09 7.69 2.55
C TYR A 548 -18.42 9.04 2.79
N LYS A 549 -19.23 10.10 2.86
CA LYS A 549 -18.81 11.50 2.96
C LYS A 549 -19.51 12.22 4.09
N TRP A 550 -18.76 13.00 4.87
CA TRP A 550 -19.30 13.81 5.95
C TRP A 550 -20.11 14.99 5.39
N GLN A 551 -21.41 15.05 5.70
CA GLN A 551 -22.35 16.12 5.33
C GLN A 551 -23.41 16.32 6.40
#